data_AF-A0A455UEB9-F1
#
_entry.id   AF-A0A455UEB9-F1
#
_cell.length_a   1.000
_cell.length_b   1.000
_cell.length_c   1.000
_cell.angle_alpha   90.00
_cell.angle_beta   90.00
_cell.angle_gamma   90.00
#
_symmetry.space_group_name_H-M   'P 1'
#
loop_
_entity.id
_entity.type
_entity.pdbx_description
1 polymer ?
#
loop_
_entity_poly.entity_id
_entity_poly.type
_entity_poly.pdbx_seq_one_letter_code
_entity_poly.pdbx_strand_id
1 'polypeptide(L)'
;MFLPDISPGELRGRGMTSQRTRDRMVERLMQQGITDARVLEIMANEPRHLFVDEALAHRAYEDTALPIGFGQTLSQPFIVARMTELVLRAAPHRVLELGTGSGYQTLILSRLVEQLYSIERISALHERAAERLRRLAAPATLAVADGGYGWPEVAPFDVILLTACAQTLPTSLLEQLSHDGVLIAPLEELDGSQWLTQVKRIGSAFEKRRLEPVRFVPYYKEWWIEAANLGNIFTRRRDGAADAVPGVSGGTIAFISGIYEELINTIKQFGPSAISAWRQGGWRALSHHLNLAFLVPLLAGVAVSLFSVAHLALWLMAAHPLLLDGFFFGLVAASALVVGQASVGWKLWYLLPLLAGLLLAQTLPGMMPLVLLLGNEALVIMVAGCIAISAMLLPGVSGSFLLLTMGLYGTIMGAIRSLDLGIIVLFGMGCVVGLALFSRLLSWLLRRHHTSTMQLLLGFIVGSLPVLWPWRELLRYQMGPEGQMIPLEHRYLLPADYAVLTGDSAQVAGVVTLMALGALIVVLLNRHADRRPTDTKLGAEKE
;
A
#
# COMPACT_ATOMS: atom_id res chain seq x y z
N MET A 1 31.24 3.28 -17.82
CA MET A 1 31.75 1.93 -17.46
C MET A 1 31.31 0.99 -18.56
N PHE A 2 32.23 0.43 -19.35
CA PHE A 2 31.87 -0.58 -20.35
C PHE A 2 31.43 -1.83 -19.59
N LEU A 3 30.13 -2.14 -19.64
CA LEU A 3 29.61 -3.39 -19.10
C LEU A 3 30.11 -4.52 -20.01
N PRO A 4 30.59 -5.65 -19.46
CA PRO A 4 31.07 -6.76 -20.29
C PRO A 4 29.94 -7.31 -21.18
N ASP A 5 30.24 -7.53 -22.45
CA ASP A 5 29.34 -8.18 -23.41
C ASP A 5 28.90 -9.54 -22.86
N ILE A 6 27.64 -9.90 -23.11
CA ILE A 6 27.09 -11.20 -22.68
C ILE A 6 27.87 -12.29 -23.41
N SER A 7 28.45 -13.23 -22.65
CA SER A 7 29.25 -14.29 -23.25
C SER A 7 28.38 -15.22 -24.11
N PRO A 8 28.93 -15.85 -25.16
CA PRO A 8 28.20 -16.84 -25.94
C PRO A 8 27.66 -18.01 -25.09
N GLY A 9 28.33 -18.31 -23.96
CA GLY A 9 27.89 -19.32 -23.01
C GLY A 9 26.65 -18.91 -22.23
N GLU A 10 26.56 -17.66 -21.79
CA GLU A 10 25.35 -17.10 -21.15
C GLU A 10 24.21 -17.01 -22.14
N LEU A 11 24.45 -16.57 -23.39
CA LEU A 11 23.40 -16.51 -24.41
C LEU A 11 22.81 -17.88 -24.73
N ARG A 12 23.61 -18.94 -24.74
CA ARG A 12 23.15 -20.31 -25.01
C ARG A 12 22.51 -20.98 -23.77
N GLY A 13 22.90 -20.56 -22.58
CA GLY A 13 22.51 -21.21 -21.33
C GLY A 13 23.06 -22.63 -21.20
N ARG A 14 22.81 -23.27 -20.05
CA ARG A 14 23.25 -24.64 -19.74
C ARG A 14 22.16 -25.38 -18.98
N GLY A 15 22.11 -26.71 -19.11
CA GLY A 15 21.11 -27.54 -18.41
C GLY A 15 19.68 -27.08 -18.71
N MET A 16 18.97 -26.63 -17.68
CA MET A 16 17.59 -26.14 -17.79
C MET A 16 17.45 -24.84 -18.59
N THR A 17 18.53 -24.09 -18.86
CA THR A 17 18.50 -22.88 -19.70
C THR A 17 19.02 -23.07 -21.13
N SER A 18 19.39 -24.31 -21.48
CA SER A 18 19.97 -24.67 -22.79
C SER A 18 19.02 -24.46 -23.97
N GLN A 19 19.58 -24.37 -25.18
CA GLN A 19 18.82 -24.30 -26.44
C GLN A 19 17.74 -25.39 -26.54
N ARG A 20 18.08 -26.63 -26.17
CA ARG A 20 17.13 -27.76 -26.17
C ARG A 20 15.88 -27.49 -25.30
N THR A 21 16.03 -26.76 -24.19
CA THR A 21 14.87 -26.41 -23.35
C THR A 21 14.01 -25.34 -24.02
N ARG A 22 14.61 -24.41 -24.78
CA ARG A 22 13.89 -23.41 -25.59
C ARG A 22 13.13 -24.07 -26.72
N ASP A 23 13.77 -24.99 -27.43
CA ASP A 23 13.13 -25.72 -28.54
C ASP A 23 11.89 -26.47 -28.03
N ARG A 24 11.99 -27.13 -26.87
CA ARG A 24 10.85 -27.76 -26.19
C ARG A 24 9.77 -26.78 -25.74
N MET A 25 10.15 -25.57 -25.32
CA MET A 25 9.19 -24.51 -25.00
C MET A 25 8.42 -24.14 -26.26
N VAL A 26 9.12 -23.92 -27.38
CA VAL A 26 8.52 -23.58 -28.67
C VAL A 26 7.60 -24.70 -29.19
N GLU A 27 8.00 -25.96 -29.07
CA GLU A 27 7.13 -27.11 -29.39
C GLU A 27 5.82 -27.09 -28.58
N ARG A 28 5.87 -26.76 -27.28
CA ARG A 28 4.66 -26.61 -26.46
C ARG A 28 3.81 -25.43 -26.92
N LEU A 29 4.42 -24.29 -27.24
CA LEU A 29 3.71 -23.12 -27.75
C LEU A 29 2.95 -23.45 -29.05
N MET A 30 3.58 -24.20 -29.96
CA MET A 30 2.92 -24.69 -31.18
C MET A 30 1.71 -25.58 -30.86
N GLN A 31 1.88 -26.53 -29.93
CA GLN A 31 0.79 -27.41 -29.50
C GLN A 31 -0.36 -26.65 -28.81
N GLN A 32 -0.05 -25.55 -28.13
CA GLN A 32 -1.04 -24.66 -27.51
C GLN A 32 -1.71 -23.70 -28.51
N GLY A 33 -1.33 -23.75 -29.79
CA GLY A 33 -1.99 -23.00 -30.86
C GLY A 33 -1.31 -21.69 -31.27
N ILE A 34 -0.05 -21.47 -30.91
CA ILE A 34 0.77 -20.41 -31.51
C ILE A 34 1.21 -20.86 -32.90
N THR A 35 0.92 -20.05 -33.91
CA THR A 35 1.03 -20.39 -35.34
C THR A 35 2.00 -19.51 -36.11
N ASP A 36 2.33 -18.30 -35.63
CA ASP A 36 3.28 -17.41 -36.31
C ASP A 36 4.72 -17.92 -36.17
N ALA A 37 5.27 -18.42 -37.27
CA ALA A 37 6.62 -18.98 -37.33
C ALA A 37 7.70 -17.97 -36.92
N ARG A 38 7.51 -16.67 -37.20
CA ARG A 38 8.48 -15.62 -36.84
C ARG A 38 8.54 -15.43 -35.33
N VAL A 39 7.38 -15.45 -34.66
CA VAL A 39 7.30 -15.35 -33.19
C VAL A 39 8.00 -16.55 -32.55
N LEU A 40 7.71 -17.75 -33.04
CA LEU A 40 8.30 -19.00 -32.55
C LEU A 40 9.83 -19.01 -32.73
N GLU A 41 10.33 -18.56 -33.89
CA GLU A 41 11.76 -18.46 -34.18
C GLU A 41 12.46 -17.47 -33.26
N ILE A 42 11.91 -16.27 -33.05
CA ILE A 42 12.49 -15.29 -32.13
C ILE A 42 12.49 -15.81 -30.69
N MET A 43 11.40 -16.43 -30.24
CA MET A 43 11.35 -17.01 -28.89
C MET A 43 12.30 -18.21 -28.70
N ALA A 44 12.61 -18.96 -29.76
CA ALA A 44 13.61 -20.03 -29.72
C ALA A 44 15.03 -19.48 -29.50
N ASN A 45 15.32 -18.31 -30.06
CA ASN A 45 16.66 -17.73 -30.09
C ASN A 45 16.91 -16.76 -28.92
N GLU A 46 15.91 -16.03 -28.47
CA GLU A 46 16.09 -14.99 -27.45
C GLU A 46 16.17 -15.55 -26.01
N PRO A 47 17.17 -15.14 -25.21
CA PRO A 47 17.52 -15.79 -23.95
C PRO A 47 16.65 -15.34 -22.78
N ARG A 48 15.41 -15.83 -22.70
CA ARG A 48 14.45 -15.50 -21.62
C ARG A 48 15.01 -15.60 -20.20
N HIS A 49 15.88 -16.59 -19.96
CA HIS A 49 16.53 -16.79 -18.66
C HIS A 49 17.42 -15.63 -18.16
N LEU A 50 17.82 -14.70 -19.02
CA LEU A 50 18.56 -13.49 -18.62
C LEU A 50 17.64 -12.37 -18.07
N PHE A 51 16.33 -12.55 -18.18
CA PHE A 51 15.31 -11.58 -17.78
C PHE A 51 14.69 -11.87 -16.40
N VAL A 52 15.25 -12.83 -15.67
CA VAL A 52 14.85 -13.22 -14.32
C VAL A 52 16.08 -13.30 -13.41
N ASP A 53 15.86 -13.36 -12.10
CA ASP A 53 16.95 -13.57 -11.15
C ASP A 53 17.55 -14.98 -11.34
N GLU A 54 18.86 -15.12 -11.10
CA GLU A 54 19.61 -16.35 -11.38
C GLU A 54 19.00 -17.59 -10.69
N ALA A 55 18.50 -17.41 -9.46
CA ALA A 55 17.82 -18.47 -8.71
C ALA A 55 16.59 -19.04 -9.44
N LEU A 56 15.94 -18.25 -10.30
CA LEU A 56 14.73 -18.62 -11.05
C LEU A 56 15.03 -18.98 -12.51
N ALA A 57 16.27 -18.81 -12.98
CA ALA A 57 16.65 -19.05 -14.37
C ALA A 57 16.34 -20.47 -14.84
N HIS A 58 16.44 -21.48 -13.95
CA HIS A 58 16.11 -22.87 -14.26
C HIS A 58 14.64 -23.10 -14.64
N ARG A 59 13.74 -22.19 -14.27
CA ARG A 59 12.30 -22.23 -14.60
C ARG A 59 11.92 -21.31 -15.76
N ALA A 60 12.89 -20.59 -16.35
CA ALA A 60 12.63 -19.52 -17.31
C ALA A 60 11.80 -19.96 -18.53
N TYR A 61 11.90 -21.22 -18.92
CA TYR A 61 11.24 -21.78 -20.10
C TYR A 61 10.04 -22.68 -19.74
N GLU A 62 9.67 -22.78 -18.46
CA GLU A 62 8.38 -23.34 -18.05
C GLU A 62 7.25 -22.39 -18.47
N ASP A 63 6.07 -22.92 -18.76
CA ASP A 63 4.91 -22.09 -19.11
C ASP A 63 4.24 -21.49 -17.87
N THR A 64 5.00 -20.66 -17.16
CA THR A 64 4.60 -20.00 -15.91
C THR A 64 5.10 -18.57 -15.89
N ALA A 65 4.36 -17.70 -15.21
CA ALA A 65 4.87 -16.39 -14.83
C ALA A 65 5.96 -16.53 -13.77
N LEU A 66 6.93 -15.62 -13.77
CA LEU A 66 8.05 -15.60 -12.81
C LEU A 66 8.18 -14.23 -12.16
N PRO A 67 8.43 -14.15 -10.84
CA PRO A 67 8.59 -12.87 -10.16
C PRO A 67 9.87 -12.16 -10.62
N ILE A 68 9.80 -10.82 -10.74
CA ILE A 68 10.93 -9.98 -11.16
C ILE A 68 11.26 -8.86 -10.15
N GLY A 69 10.63 -8.93 -8.96
CA GLY A 69 10.69 -7.91 -7.92
C GLY A 69 9.56 -6.88 -8.04
N PHE A 70 9.43 -5.99 -7.06
CA PHE A 70 8.46 -4.88 -7.04
C PHE A 70 6.99 -5.28 -7.25
N GLY A 71 6.62 -6.50 -6.84
CA GLY A 71 5.28 -7.04 -7.06
C GLY A 71 4.93 -7.30 -8.54
N GLN A 72 5.93 -7.27 -9.44
CA GLN A 72 5.75 -7.50 -10.87
C GLN A 72 6.19 -8.92 -11.25
N THR A 73 5.69 -9.39 -12.40
CA THR A 73 6.01 -10.71 -12.95
C THR A 73 6.41 -10.62 -14.41
N LEU A 74 7.39 -11.41 -14.82
CA LEU A 74 7.60 -11.78 -16.20
C LEU A 74 6.47 -12.72 -16.65
N SER A 75 5.66 -12.29 -17.62
CA SER A 75 4.54 -13.06 -18.19
C SER A 75 4.98 -14.41 -18.73
N GLN A 76 4.14 -15.43 -18.60
CA GLN A 76 4.42 -16.79 -19.11
C GLN A 76 4.72 -16.78 -20.63
N PRO A 77 5.57 -17.69 -21.13
CA PRO A 77 5.90 -17.80 -22.55
C PRO A 77 4.67 -17.81 -23.48
N PHE A 78 3.61 -18.56 -23.15
CA PHE A 78 2.41 -18.60 -23.99
C PHE A 78 1.79 -17.22 -24.20
N ILE A 79 1.66 -16.44 -23.13
CA ILE A 79 1.06 -15.10 -23.17
C ILE A 79 1.94 -14.14 -23.98
N VAL A 80 3.26 -14.21 -23.80
CA VAL A 80 4.20 -13.40 -24.59
C VAL A 80 4.06 -13.72 -26.08
N ALA A 81 4.05 -15.02 -26.43
CA ALA A 81 3.88 -15.46 -27.82
C ALA A 81 2.54 -14.98 -28.39
N ARG A 82 1.46 -15.17 -27.64
CA ARG A 82 0.09 -14.87 -28.08
C ARG A 82 -0.14 -13.37 -28.28
N MET A 83 0.31 -12.55 -27.34
CA MET A 83 0.24 -11.09 -27.48
C MET A 83 1.07 -10.61 -28.66
N THR A 84 2.25 -11.20 -28.88
CA THR A 84 3.10 -10.89 -30.03
C THR A 84 2.41 -11.25 -31.36
N GLU A 85 1.77 -12.42 -31.48
CA GLU A 85 0.98 -12.76 -32.68
C GLU A 85 -0.13 -11.73 -32.95
N LEU A 86 -0.83 -11.30 -31.91
CA LEU A 86 -1.91 -10.32 -32.04
C LEU A 86 -1.39 -8.96 -32.51
N VAL A 87 -0.22 -8.53 -32.00
CA VAL A 87 0.46 -7.32 -32.47
C VAL A 87 0.80 -7.46 -33.96
N LEU A 88 1.42 -8.56 -34.38
CA LEU A 88 1.86 -8.76 -35.76
C LEU A 88 0.71 -8.93 -36.76
N ARG A 89 -0.45 -9.45 -36.33
CA ARG A 89 -1.66 -9.53 -37.16
C ARG A 89 -2.18 -8.15 -37.59
N ALA A 90 -1.86 -7.10 -36.85
CA ALA A 90 -2.19 -5.73 -37.22
C ALA A 90 -1.21 -5.12 -38.23
N ALA A 91 -0.13 -5.84 -38.60
CA ALA A 91 0.95 -5.36 -39.47
C ALA A 91 1.45 -3.94 -39.11
N PRO A 92 1.87 -3.70 -37.85
CA PRO A 92 2.20 -2.36 -37.38
C PRO A 92 3.55 -1.87 -37.91
N HIS A 93 3.64 -0.56 -38.17
CA HIS A 93 4.93 0.14 -38.30
C HIS A 93 5.40 0.62 -36.92
N ARG A 94 4.49 1.19 -36.12
CA ARG A 94 4.81 1.75 -34.80
C ARG A 94 4.01 1.09 -33.68
N VAL A 95 4.73 0.60 -32.66
CA VAL A 95 4.15 -0.07 -31.49
C VAL A 95 4.54 0.64 -30.20
N LEU A 96 3.57 0.85 -29.32
CA LEU A 96 3.78 1.26 -27.94
C LEU A 96 3.51 0.06 -27.01
N GLU A 97 4.50 -0.31 -26.21
CA GLU A 97 4.37 -1.23 -25.09
C GLU A 97 4.22 -0.43 -23.78
N LEU A 98 3.25 -0.80 -22.97
CA LEU A 98 3.02 -0.23 -21.65
C LEU A 98 3.27 -1.31 -20.60
N GLY A 99 4.34 -1.13 -19.83
CA GLY A 99 4.85 -2.08 -18.85
C GLY A 99 6.06 -2.85 -19.39
N THR A 100 7.21 -2.19 -19.52
CA THR A 100 8.48 -2.84 -19.92
C THR A 100 8.82 -4.01 -18.99
N GLY A 101 8.59 -3.86 -17.68
CA GLY A 101 8.79 -4.90 -16.68
C GLY A 101 10.23 -5.43 -16.68
N SER A 102 10.41 -6.69 -17.04
CA SER A 102 11.76 -7.27 -17.15
C SER A 102 12.50 -6.83 -18.41
N GLY A 103 11.77 -6.45 -19.46
CA GLY A 103 12.25 -6.17 -20.81
C GLY A 103 12.13 -7.35 -21.80
N TYR A 104 11.62 -8.52 -21.39
CA TYR A 104 11.59 -9.69 -22.31
C TYR A 104 10.57 -9.52 -23.45
N GLN A 105 9.35 -9.05 -23.16
CA GLN A 105 8.35 -8.79 -24.20
C GLN A 105 8.85 -7.69 -25.16
N THR A 106 9.50 -6.66 -24.61
CA THR A 106 10.18 -5.61 -25.38
C THR A 106 11.24 -6.18 -26.31
N LEU A 107 12.09 -7.08 -25.84
CA LEU A 107 13.10 -7.74 -26.67
C LEU A 107 12.44 -8.49 -27.84
N ILE A 108 11.45 -9.33 -27.56
CA ILE A 108 10.75 -10.11 -28.59
C ILE A 108 10.12 -9.19 -29.64
N LEU A 109 9.40 -8.14 -29.22
CA LEU A 109 8.79 -7.18 -30.14
C LEU A 109 9.83 -6.42 -30.96
N SER A 110 10.94 -6.01 -30.35
CA SER A 110 11.99 -5.23 -31.02
C SER A 110 12.65 -5.98 -32.19
N ARG A 111 12.56 -7.32 -32.23
CA ARG A 111 13.05 -8.12 -33.35
C ARG A 111 12.05 -8.21 -34.51
N LEU A 112 10.79 -7.89 -34.27
CA LEU A 112 9.67 -8.20 -35.15
C LEU A 112 8.95 -6.95 -35.69
N VAL A 113 9.14 -5.78 -35.06
CA VAL A 113 8.48 -4.52 -35.44
C VAL A 113 9.51 -3.45 -35.80
N GLU A 114 9.12 -2.50 -36.65
CA GLU A 114 10.03 -1.45 -37.16
C GLU A 114 10.35 -0.39 -36.10
N GLN A 115 9.34 0.11 -35.39
CA GLN A 115 9.51 1.11 -34.33
C GLN A 115 8.82 0.65 -33.04
N LEU A 116 9.62 0.34 -32.03
CA LEU A 116 9.12 -0.03 -30.70
C LEU A 116 9.43 1.06 -29.66
N TYR A 117 8.38 1.50 -28.98
CA TYR A 117 8.44 2.37 -27.81
C TYR A 117 7.95 1.58 -26.61
N SER A 118 8.63 1.66 -25.47
CA SER A 118 8.20 0.97 -24.25
C SER A 118 8.30 1.88 -23.04
N ILE A 119 7.24 1.91 -22.23
CA ILE A 119 7.14 2.72 -21.02
C ILE A 119 7.11 1.81 -19.79
N GLU A 120 7.87 2.20 -18.77
CA GLU A 120 7.83 1.60 -17.44
C GLU A 120 7.67 2.68 -16.37
N ARG A 121 6.85 2.41 -15.36
CA ARG A 121 6.61 3.35 -14.26
C ARG A 121 7.60 3.18 -13.11
N ILE A 122 8.15 1.99 -12.93
CA ILE A 122 9.09 1.67 -11.84
C ILE A 122 10.52 1.89 -12.34
N SER A 123 11.17 2.98 -11.91
CA SER A 123 12.54 3.34 -12.36
C SER A 123 13.53 2.19 -12.23
N ALA A 124 13.51 1.47 -11.11
CA ALA A 124 14.41 0.33 -10.88
C ALA A 124 14.20 -0.82 -11.88
N LEU A 125 12.98 -1.06 -12.36
CA LEU A 125 12.72 -2.04 -13.40
C LEU A 125 13.15 -1.52 -14.77
N HIS A 126 12.87 -0.26 -15.07
CA HIS A 126 13.30 0.39 -16.29
C HIS A 126 14.82 0.31 -16.45
N GLU A 127 15.59 0.66 -15.43
CA GLU A 127 17.06 0.65 -15.46
C GLU A 127 17.59 -0.77 -15.73
N ARG A 128 17.06 -1.78 -15.02
CA ARG A 128 17.43 -3.20 -15.22
C ARG A 128 17.08 -3.68 -16.62
N ALA A 129 15.90 -3.32 -17.14
CA ALA A 129 15.46 -3.69 -18.47
C ALA A 129 16.31 -3.00 -19.55
N ALA A 130 16.58 -1.70 -19.40
CA ALA A 130 17.39 -0.91 -20.31
C ALA A 130 18.83 -1.44 -20.40
N GLU A 131 19.41 -1.86 -19.27
CA GLU A 131 20.73 -2.49 -19.25
C GLU A 131 20.74 -3.80 -20.06
N ARG A 132 19.81 -4.72 -19.77
CA ARG A 132 19.71 -6.01 -20.47
C ARG A 132 19.46 -5.84 -21.97
N LEU A 133 18.53 -4.97 -22.33
CA LEU A 133 18.16 -4.68 -23.71
C LEU A 133 19.33 -4.05 -24.49
N ARG A 134 20.10 -3.16 -23.86
CA ARG A 134 21.32 -2.59 -24.47
C ARG A 134 22.37 -3.65 -24.71
N ARG A 135 22.62 -4.54 -23.74
CA ARG A 135 23.57 -5.66 -23.87
C ARG A 135 23.16 -6.67 -24.94
N LEU A 136 21.87 -6.78 -25.24
CA LEU A 136 21.32 -7.63 -26.30
C LEU A 136 21.11 -6.88 -27.63
N ALA A 137 21.54 -5.62 -27.73
CA ALA A 137 21.35 -4.77 -28.90
C ALA A 137 19.88 -4.79 -29.41
N ALA A 138 18.93 -4.65 -28.49
CA ALA A 138 17.51 -4.57 -28.81
C ALA A 138 17.17 -3.15 -29.35
N PRO A 139 16.62 -3.02 -30.57
CA PRO A 139 16.27 -1.72 -31.14
C PRO A 139 14.92 -1.24 -30.60
N ALA A 140 14.91 -0.73 -29.36
CA ALA A 140 13.72 -0.18 -28.71
C ALA A 140 14.01 1.17 -28.05
N THR A 141 13.05 2.08 -28.07
CA THR A 141 13.10 3.35 -27.35
C THR A 141 12.37 3.20 -26.02
N LEU A 142 13.07 3.41 -24.91
CA LEU A 142 12.52 3.21 -23.57
C LEU A 142 12.31 4.56 -22.87
N ALA A 143 11.26 4.66 -22.05
CA ALA A 143 11.05 5.79 -21.15
C ALA A 143 10.60 5.33 -19.75
N VAL A 144 10.92 6.15 -18.75
CA VAL A 144 10.31 6.09 -17.43
C VAL A 144 9.15 7.09 -17.40
N ALA A 145 7.91 6.60 -17.34
CA ALA A 145 6.72 7.45 -17.29
C ALA A 145 5.51 6.68 -16.77
N ASP A 146 4.45 7.40 -16.39
CA ASP A 146 3.14 6.80 -16.18
C ASP A 146 2.52 6.42 -17.54
N GLY A 147 2.36 5.11 -17.75
CA GLY A 147 1.74 4.57 -18.96
C GLY A 147 0.28 4.99 -19.17
N GLY A 148 -0.37 5.61 -18.18
CA GLY A 148 -1.69 6.24 -18.28
C GLY A 148 -1.76 7.36 -19.32
N TYR A 149 -0.67 8.09 -19.53
CA TYR A 149 -0.60 9.18 -20.50
C TYR A 149 -0.21 8.73 -21.90
N GLY A 150 0.23 7.48 -22.06
CA GLY A 150 0.86 7.02 -23.29
C GLY A 150 2.13 7.83 -23.60
N TRP A 151 2.36 8.10 -24.88
CA TRP A 151 3.51 8.86 -25.35
C TRP A 151 3.10 9.82 -26.48
N PRO A 152 2.45 10.95 -26.14
CA PRO A 152 1.82 11.83 -27.13
C PRO A 152 2.82 12.44 -28.13
N GLU A 153 4.07 12.65 -27.73
CA GLU A 153 5.12 13.24 -28.57
C GLU A 153 5.51 12.36 -29.77
N VAL A 154 5.29 11.04 -29.67
CA VAL A 154 5.63 10.08 -30.72
C VAL A 154 4.40 9.33 -31.27
N ALA A 155 3.21 9.65 -30.76
CA ALA A 155 1.94 9.23 -31.33
C ALA A 155 1.78 9.74 -32.78
N PRO A 156 0.94 9.11 -33.61
CA PRO A 156 0.07 7.98 -33.31
C PRO A 156 0.77 6.61 -33.41
N PHE A 157 0.13 5.59 -32.82
CA PHE A 157 0.60 4.19 -32.79
C PHE A 157 -0.36 3.27 -33.54
N ASP A 158 0.17 2.34 -34.33
CA ASP A 158 -0.62 1.32 -35.01
C ASP A 158 -1.09 0.25 -34.03
N VAL A 159 -0.23 -0.09 -33.06
CA VAL A 159 -0.58 -0.97 -31.96
C VAL A 159 -0.14 -0.40 -30.62
N ILE A 160 -1.05 -0.43 -29.65
CA ILE A 160 -0.71 -0.22 -28.23
C ILE A 160 -0.90 -1.55 -27.51
N LEU A 161 0.17 -2.06 -26.91
CA LEU A 161 0.18 -3.29 -26.13
C LEU A 161 0.29 -2.97 -24.64
N LEU A 162 -0.68 -3.40 -23.85
CA LEU A 162 -0.64 -3.26 -22.40
C LEU A 162 -0.32 -4.59 -21.74
N THR A 163 0.75 -4.65 -20.96
CA THR A 163 1.22 -5.86 -20.26
C THR A 163 0.82 -5.90 -18.78
N ALA A 164 -0.21 -5.14 -18.40
CA ALA A 164 -0.84 -5.12 -17.09
C ALA A 164 -2.37 -5.04 -17.20
N CYS A 165 -3.12 -5.59 -16.25
CA CYS A 165 -4.58 -5.74 -16.32
C CYS A 165 -5.32 -4.45 -15.95
N ALA A 166 -6.05 -3.84 -16.89
CA ALA A 166 -6.81 -2.61 -16.63
C ALA A 166 -8.31 -2.88 -16.43
N GLN A 167 -8.93 -2.25 -15.44
CA GLN A 167 -10.39 -2.22 -15.32
C GLN A 167 -11.04 -1.27 -16.33
N THR A 168 -10.36 -0.17 -16.65
CA THR A 168 -10.81 0.81 -17.64
C THR A 168 -9.59 1.35 -18.38
N LEU A 169 -9.68 1.39 -19.71
CA LEU A 169 -8.61 1.93 -20.55
C LEU A 169 -8.62 3.47 -20.50
N PRO A 170 -7.47 4.11 -20.25
CA PRO A 170 -7.35 5.56 -20.37
C PRO A 170 -7.71 6.06 -21.77
N THR A 171 -8.50 7.13 -21.84
CA THR A 171 -8.89 7.77 -23.12
C THR A 171 -7.68 8.27 -23.90
N SER A 172 -6.68 8.79 -23.21
CA SER A 172 -5.37 9.19 -23.76
C SER A 172 -4.72 8.12 -24.63
N LEU A 173 -4.78 6.85 -24.21
CA LEU A 173 -4.24 5.74 -25.01
C LEU A 173 -5.07 5.49 -26.27
N LEU A 174 -6.40 5.55 -26.15
CA LEU A 174 -7.30 5.36 -27.29
C LEU A 174 -7.14 6.48 -28.32
N GLU A 175 -6.91 7.71 -27.88
CA GLU A 175 -6.68 8.88 -28.74
C GLU A 175 -5.34 8.80 -29.50
N GLN A 176 -4.36 8.10 -28.94
CA GLN A 176 -3.05 7.91 -29.56
C GLN A 176 -3.00 6.75 -30.57
N LEU A 177 -4.09 5.99 -30.75
CA LEU A 177 -4.16 4.99 -31.82
C LEU A 177 -4.24 5.66 -33.19
N SER A 178 -3.52 5.13 -34.18
CA SER A 178 -3.64 5.55 -35.58
C SER A 178 -5.01 5.18 -36.16
N HIS A 179 -5.31 5.60 -37.38
CA HIS A 179 -6.52 5.15 -38.06
C HIS A 179 -6.46 3.63 -38.25
N ASP A 180 -7.54 2.92 -37.92
CA ASP A 180 -7.57 1.45 -37.82
C ASP A 180 -6.62 0.82 -36.80
N GLY A 181 -5.98 1.64 -35.95
CA GLY A 181 -5.07 1.20 -34.90
C GLY A 181 -5.75 0.30 -33.87
N VAL A 182 -4.95 -0.57 -33.26
CA VAL A 182 -5.43 -1.61 -32.34
C VAL A 182 -4.75 -1.50 -30.98
N LEU A 183 -5.54 -1.47 -29.92
CA LEU A 183 -5.04 -1.67 -28.56
C LEU A 183 -5.29 -3.12 -28.12
N ILE A 184 -4.27 -3.77 -27.59
CA ILE A 184 -4.34 -5.13 -27.03
C ILE A 184 -4.03 -5.03 -25.54
N ALA A 185 -4.98 -5.42 -24.70
CA ALA A 185 -4.84 -5.30 -23.26
C ALA A 185 -5.59 -6.41 -22.52
N PRO A 186 -5.07 -6.94 -21.41
CA PRO A 186 -5.86 -7.68 -20.45
C PRO A 186 -6.80 -6.69 -19.73
N LEU A 187 -8.11 -6.98 -19.77
CA LEU A 187 -9.13 -6.20 -19.08
C LEU A 187 -9.84 -7.04 -18.03
N GLU A 188 -10.08 -6.43 -16.87
CA GLU A 188 -10.82 -7.05 -15.77
C GLU A 188 -12.30 -6.63 -15.82
N GLU A 189 -13.19 -7.62 -15.68
CA GLU A 189 -14.63 -7.41 -15.55
C GLU A 189 -15.06 -7.24 -14.10
N LEU A 190 -16.31 -6.81 -13.89
CA LEU A 190 -16.87 -6.58 -12.55
C LEU A 190 -16.92 -7.85 -11.68
N ASP A 191 -16.91 -9.02 -12.30
CA ASP A 191 -16.87 -10.32 -11.62
C ASP A 191 -15.43 -10.79 -11.29
N GLY A 192 -14.42 -9.97 -11.60
CA GLY A 192 -13.00 -10.28 -11.40
C GLY A 192 -12.39 -11.17 -12.48
N SER A 193 -13.15 -11.57 -13.50
CA SER A 193 -12.59 -12.31 -14.64
C SER A 193 -11.73 -11.39 -15.51
N GLN A 194 -10.60 -11.90 -16.00
CA GLN A 194 -9.67 -11.13 -16.82
C GLN A 194 -9.59 -11.73 -18.23
N TRP A 195 -9.79 -10.87 -19.24
CA TRP A 195 -9.82 -11.24 -20.65
C TRP A 195 -8.82 -10.44 -21.44
N LEU A 196 -7.99 -11.13 -22.22
CA LEU A 196 -7.21 -10.48 -23.26
C LEU A 196 -8.20 -9.92 -24.28
N THR A 197 -8.16 -8.60 -24.43
CA THR A 197 -9.15 -7.85 -25.19
C THR A 197 -8.44 -7.06 -26.27
N GLN A 198 -9.03 -7.09 -27.46
CA GLN A 198 -8.65 -6.22 -28.57
C GLN A 198 -9.62 -5.05 -28.64
N VAL A 199 -9.10 -3.84 -28.76
CA VAL A 199 -9.88 -2.62 -28.98
C VAL A 199 -9.42 -2.01 -30.30
N LYS A 200 -10.28 -2.06 -31.33
CA LYS A 200 -9.98 -1.51 -32.65
C LYS A 200 -10.62 -0.13 -32.81
N ARG A 201 -9.86 0.84 -33.29
CA ARG A 201 -10.38 2.16 -33.66
C ARG A 201 -11.09 2.07 -35.01
N ILE A 202 -12.35 2.50 -35.08
CA ILE A 202 -13.16 2.57 -36.30
C ILE A 202 -13.70 3.99 -36.43
N GLY A 203 -13.02 4.83 -37.20
CA GLY A 203 -13.30 6.26 -37.28
C GLY A 203 -13.15 6.94 -35.90
N SER A 204 -14.25 7.46 -35.36
CA SER A 204 -14.31 8.05 -34.02
C SER A 204 -14.77 7.06 -32.93
N ALA A 205 -15.13 5.84 -33.29
CA ALA A 205 -15.61 4.81 -32.37
C ALA A 205 -14.51 3.78 -32.05
N PHE A 206 -14.72 3.02 -30.98
CA PHE A 206 -13.84 1.93 -30.56
C PHE A 206 -14.64 0.64 -30.40
N GLU A 207 -14.28 -0.39 -31.16
CA GLU A 207 -14.89 -1.71 -31.06
C GLU A 207 -14.05 -2.59 -30.14
N LYS A 208 -14.69 -3.19 -29.12
CA LYS A 208 -14.02 -4.08 -28.16
C LYS A 208 -14.39 -5.53 -28.46
N ARG A 209 -13.39 -6.40 -28.58
CA ARG A 209 -13.55 -7.84 -28.78
C ARG A 209 -12.74 -8.61 -27.73
N ARG A 210 -13.42 -9.43 -26.94
CA ARG A 210 -12.77 -10.40 -26.04
C ARG A 210 -12.13 -11.51 -26.88
N LEU A 211 -10.92 -11.90 -26.51
CA LEU A 211 -10.19 -12.95 -27.19
C LEU A 211 -10.14 -14.21 -26.32
N GLU A 212 -9.39 -14.16 -25.22
CA GLU A 212 -9.03 -15.34 -24.42
C GLU A 212 -8.94 -14.98 -22.93
N PRO A 213 -9.25 -15.92 -22.01
CA PRO A 213 -9.09 -15.71 -20.58
C PRO A 213 -7.61 -15.67 -20.21
N VAL A 214 -7.23 -14.72 -19.33
CA VAL A 214 -5.84 -14.50 -18.92
C VAL A 214 -5.75 -14.14 -17.44
N ARG A 215 -4.53 -14.02 -16.91
CA ARG A 215 -4.30 -13.50 -15.56
C ARG A 215 -3.04 -12.64 -15.55
N PHE A 216 -3.20 -11.37 -15.17
CA PHE A 216 -2.16 -10.35 -15.18
C PHE A 216 -2.13 -9.57 -13.86
N VAL A 217 -0.99 -8.95 -13.56
CA VAL A 217 -0.87 -7.97 -12.47
C VAL A 217 -1.69 -6.71 -12.78
N PRO A 218 -2.27 -6.00 -11.80
CA PRO A 218 -3.11 -4.83 -12.06
C PRO A 218 -2.34 -3.67 -12.73
N TYR A 219 -3.01 -3.01 -13.67
CA TYR A 219 -2.62 -1.74 -14.25
C TYR A 219 -3.16 -0.61 -13.36
N TYR A 220 -2.24 0.15 -12.78
CA TYR A 220 -2.58 1.30 -11.95
C TYR A 220 -2.53 2.56 -12.81
N LYS A 221 -3.70 3.15 -13.11
CA LYS A 221 -3.78 4.55 -13.52
C LYS A 221 -3.51 5.41 -12.28
N GLU A 222 -2.67 6.43 -12.34
CA GLU A 222 -2.57 7.42 -11.26
C GLU A 222 -3.75 8.39 -11.34
N TRP A 223 -4.87 8.06 -10.68
CA TRP A 223 -6.08 8.90 -10.61
C TRP A 223 -5.82 10.28 -9.98
N TRP A 224 -4.68 10.48 -9.32
CA TRP A 224 -4.34 11.72 -8.61
C TRP A 224 -3.71 12.81 -9.50
N ILE A 225 -3.13 12.48 -10.67
CA ILE A 225 -2.52 13.50 -11.54
C ILE A 225 -3.59 14.26 -12.37
N GLU A 226 -4.69 13.62 -12.77
CA GLU A 226 -5.85 14.33 -13.37
C GLU A 226 -6.60 15.18 -12.35
N ALA A 227 -6.67 14.75 -11.08
CA ALA A 227 -7.25 15.54 -9.99
C ALA A 227 -6.42 16.80 -9.66
N ALA A 228 -5.10 16.76 -9.91
CA ALA A 228 -4.22 17.91 -9.73
C ALA A 228 -4.28 18.92 -10.89
N ASN A 229 -4.66 18.49 -12.10
CA ASN A 229 -4.72 19.35 -13.30
C ASN A 229 -6.13 19.86 -13.66
N LEU A 230 -7.21 19.30 -13.07
CA LEU A 230 -8.58 19.77 -13.26
C LEU A 230 -9.08 20.56 -12.04
N GLY A 231 -8.49 21.75 -11.83
CA GLY A 231 -9.18 22.81 -11.12
C GLY A 231 -10.46 23.17 -11.89
N ASN A 232 -11.62 22.88 -11.31
CA ASN A 232 -12.99 23.16 -11.80
C ASN A 232 -13.62 22.15 -12.78
N ILE A 233 -14.00 20.96 -12.31
CA ILE A 233 -15.33 20.40 -12.61
C ILE A 233 -15.91 19.79 -11.33
N PHE A 234 -16.71 20.60 -10.63
CA PHE A 234 -17.52 20.18 -9.51
C PHE A 234 -18.48 19.04 -9.91
N THR A 235 -18.66 18.08 -9.00
CA THR A 235 -19.77 17.12 -8.92
C THR A 235 -19.84 15.98 -9.96
N ARG A 236 -19.24 14.83 -9.63
CA ARG A 236 -19.92 13.51 -9.59
C ARG A 236 -18.93 12.39 -9.27
N ARG A 237 -18.93 11.98 -8.00
CA ARG A 237 -18.91 10.62 -7.44
C ARG A 237 -18.14 10.70 -6.12
N ARG A 238 -18.88 10.48 -5.03
CA ARG A 238 -18.34 10.34 -3.69
C ARG A 238 -17.50 9.08 -3.68
N ASP A 239 -16.20 9.22 -3.95
CA ASP A 239 -15.25 8.16 -3.70
C ASP A 239 -14.98 8.13 -2.20
N GLY A 240 -15.52 7.10 -1.54
CA GLY A 240 -15.29 6.75 -0.14
C GLY A 240 -13.88 6.22 0.08
N ALA A 241 -12.88 7.04 -0.23
CA ALA A 241 -11.47 6.79 0.07
C ALA A 241 -10.95 7.82 1.08
N ALA A 242 -11.77 8.13 2.08
CA ALA A 242 -11.24 8.48 3.39
C ALA A 242 -11.08 7.15 4.14
N ASP A 243 -9.84 6.78 4.49
CA ASP A 243 -9.48 6.31 5.84
C ASP A 243 -8.21 5.45 5.87
N ALA A 244 -7.29 5.94 6.71
CA ALA A 244 -6.38 5.18 7.55
C ALA A 244 -4.89 5.38 7.26
N VAL A 245 -4.43 6.62 7.46
CA VAL A 245 -3.00 6.97 7.57
C VAL A 245 -2.38 6.15 8.71
N PRO A 246 -1.46 5.20 8.42
CA PRO A 246 -0.67 4.54 9.44
C PRO A 246 0.28 5.56 10.09
N GLY A 247 0.26 5.65 11.43
CA GLY A 247 1.26 6.43 12.18
C GLY A 247 0.73 7.60 13.01
N VAL A 248 -0.52 8.05 12.81
CA VAL A 248 -1.18 9.04 13.70
C VAL A 248 -2.18 8.34 14.59
N SER A 249 -1.77 7.92 15.79
CA SER A 249 -2.74 7.45 16.80
C SER A 249 -3.47 8.65 17.39
N GLY A 250 -4.78 8.75 17.15
CA GLY A 250 -5.65 9.73 17.80
C GLY A 250 -5.58 9.62 19.33
N GLY A 251 -5.26 8.44 19.86
CA GLY A 251 -4.98 8.22 21.28
C GLY A 251 -3.81 9.05 21.82
N THR A 252 -2.73 9.23 21.03
CA THR A 252 -1.59 10.06 21.44
C THR A 252 -1.97 11.54 21.57
N ILE A 253 -2.72 12.07 20.61
CA ILE A 253 -3.18 13.48 20.63
C ILE A 253 -4.20 13.70 21.75
N ALA A 254 -5.13 12.75 21.94
CA ALA A 254 -6.11 12.80 23.01
C ALA A 254 -5.45 12.77 24.40
N PHE A 255 -4.38 11.99 24.55
CA PHE A 255 -3.58 11.93 25.78
C PHE A 255 -2.89 13.27 26.08
N ILE A 256 -2.20 13.85 25.10
CA ILE A 256 -1.48 15.12 25.27
C ILE A 256 -2.42 16.30 25.51
N SER A 257 -3.60 16.30 24.88
CA SER A 257 -4.58 17.37 25.06
C SER A 257 -5.41 17.25 26.34
N GLY A 258 -5.19 16.19 27.14
CA GLY A 258 -5.90 15.95 28.40
C GLY A 258 -7.33 15.46 28.25
N ILE A 259 -7.84 15.29 27.02
CA ILE A 259 -9.21 14.81 26.74
C ILE A 259 -9.34 13.29 26.81
N TYR A 260 -8.25 12.56 27.03
CA TYR A 260 -8.19 11.11 26.97
C TYR A 260 -9.06 10.41 28.01
N GLU A 261 -9.00 10.85 29.27
CA GLU A 261 -9.83 10.28 30.33
C GLU A 261 -11.31 10.60 30.11
N GLU A 262 -11.62 11.81 29.64
CA GLU A 262 -12.97 12.23 29.30
C GLU A 262 -13.56 11.38 28.17
N LEU A 263 -12.75 11.11 27.13
CA LEU A 263 -13.12 10.23 26.01
C LEU A 263 -13.42 8.80 26.50
N ILE A 264 -12.53 8.20 27.28
CA ILE A 264 -12.73 6.84 27.81
C ILE A 264 -13.97 6.75 28.71
N ASN A 265 -14.17 7.74 29.58
CA ASN A 265 -15.32 7.78 30.48
C ASN A 265 -16.64 7.96 29.71
N THR A 266 -16.64 8.79 28.67
CA THR A 266 -17.79 8.99 27.78
C THR A 266 -18.14 7.70 27.03
N ILE A 267 -17.14 7.01 26.45
CA ILE A 267 -17.34 5.73 25.76
C ILE A 267 -17.94 4.67 26.69
N LYS A 268 -17.49 4.62 27.96
CA LYS A 268 -17.99 3.66 28.96
C LYS A 268 -19.49 3.83 29.27
N GLN A 269 -20.04 5.04 29.10
CA GLN A 269 -21.45 5.32 29.35
C GLN A 269 -22.37 4.72 28.28
N PHE A 270 -21.82 4.32 27.12
CA PHE A 270 -22.53 3.54 26.11
C PHE A 270 -22.71 2.10 26.61
N GLY A 271 -23.91 1.82 27.14
CA GLY A 271 -24.28 0.52 27.68
C GLY A 271 -25.73 0.45 28.14
N PRO A 272 -26.14 -0.61 28.85
CA PRO A 272 -27.51 -0.77 29.34
C PRO A 272 -28.00 0.38 30.22
N SER A 273 -27.08 1.09 30.89
CA SER A 273 -27.37 2.29 31.67
C SER A 273 -27.91 3.45 30.84
N ALA A 274 -27.50 3.59 29.58
CA ALA A 274 -28.01 4.61 28.67
C ALA A 274 -29.50 4.40 28.35
N ILE A 275 -29.93 3.13 28.23
CA ILE A 275 -31.35 2.78 28.05
C ILE A 275 -32.16 3.19 29.28
N SER A 276 -31.61 3.00 30.48
CA SER A 276 -32.24 3.46 31.73
C SER A 276 -32.32 4.99 31.79
N ALA A 277 -31.25 5.70 31.44
CA ALA A 277 -31.23 7.16 31.42
C ALA A 277 -32.24 7.75 30.42
N TRP A 278 -32.36 7.15 29.24
CA TRP A 278 -33.38 7.53 28.25
C TRP A 278 -34.81 7.29 28.73
N ARG A 279 -35.06 6.15 29.38
CA ARG A 279 -36.39 5.83 29.96
C ARG A 279 -36.79 6.76 31.10
N GLN A 280 -35.84 7.25 31.90
CA GLN A 280 -36.13 8.08 33.08
C GLN A 280 -36.26 9.57 32.76
N GLY A 281 -35.59 10.09 31.73
CA GLY A 281 -35.56 11.53 31.46
C GLY A 281 -35.49 11.91 29.97
N GLY A 282 -35.84 10.99 29.07
CA GLY A 282 -35.92 11.22 27.64
C GLY A 282 -34.57 11.62 27.02
N TRP A 283 -34.63 12.42 25.96
CA TRP A 283 -33.46 12.80 25.17
C TRP A 283 -32.46 13.69 25.93
N ARG A 284 -32.93 14.58 26.83
CA ARG A 284 -32.06 15.46 27.62
C ARG A 284 -31.23 14.69 28.65
N ALA A 285 -31.83 13.74 29.35
CA ALA A 285 -31.09 12.89 30.28
C ALA A 285 -30.08 12.00 29.54
N LEU A 286 -30.45 11.49 28.37
CA LEU A 286 -29.54 10.72 27.53
C LEU A 286 -28.37 11.57 27.00
N SER A 287 -28.61 12.81 26.56
CA SER A 287 -27.56 13.68 26.03
C SER A 287 -26.52 14.06 27.08
N HIS A 288 -26.97 14.29 28.33
CA HIS A 288 -26.07 14.50 29.46
C HIS A 288 -25.35 13.21 29.88
N HIS A 289 -26.07 12.08 29.92
CA HIS A 289 -25.49 10.79 30.30
C HIS A 289 -24.44 10.27 29.32
N LEU A 290 -24.54 10.62 28.02
CA LEU A 290 -23.58 10.23 26.98
C LEU A 290 -22.56 11.33 26.64
N ASN A 291 -22.55 12.44 27.40
CA ASN A 291 -21.70 13.60 27.15
C ASN A 291 -21.69 14.03 25.66
N LEU A 292 -22.87 14.16 25.04
CA LEU A 292 -22.97 14.45 23.61
C LEU A 292 -22.38 15.82 23.24
N ALA A 293 -22.33 16.75 24.19
CA ALA A 293 -21.72 18.06 24.02
C ALA A 293 -20.20 17.99 23.76
N PHE A 294 -19.52 17.00 24.33
CA PHE A 294 -18.12 16.68 24.04
C PHE A 294 -18.00 15.77 22.81
N LEU A 295 -18.82 14.72 22.76
CA LEU A 295 -18.68 13.65 21.77
C LEU A 295 -19.02 14.09 20.34
N VAL A 296 -20.09 14.87 20.14
CA VAL A 296 -20.54 15.26 18.79
C VAL A 296 -19.52 16.19 18.10
N PRO A 297 -19.01 17.26 18.74
CA PRO A 297 -17.95 18.07 18.14
C PRO A 297 -16.66 17.29 17.90
N LEU A 298 -16.30 16.37 18.81
CA LEU A 298 -15.13 15.50 18.63
C LEU A 298 -15.28 14.59 17.41
N LEU A 299 -16.40 13.88 17.28
CA LEU A 299 -16.68 13.00 16.14
C LEU A 299 -16.81 13.79 14.83
N ALA A 300 -17.41 14.97 14.87
CA ALA A 300 -17.48 15.86 13.70
C ALA A 300 -16.09 16.35 13.29
N GLY A 301 -15.25 16.73 14.26
CA GLY A 301 -13.86 17.13 14.02
C GLY A 301 -13.02 15.98 13.47
N VAL A 302 -13.17 14.76 14.02
CA VAL A 302 -12.56 13.55 13.48
C VAL A 302 -13.04 13.33 12.07
N ALA A 303 -14.34 13.32 11.79
CA ALA A 303 -14.88 13.13 10.43
C ALA A 303 -14.38 14.19 9.43
N VAL A 304 -14.37 15.48 9.81
CA VAL A 304 -13.85 16.55 8.94
C VAL A 304 -12.34 16.38 8.70
N SER A 305 -11.56 16.05 9.73
CA SER A 305 -10.14 15.73 9.61
C SER A 305 -9.92 14.52 8.71
N LEU A 306 -10.77 13.51 8.86
CA LEU A 306 -10.73 12.27 8.11
C LEU A 306 -10.96 12.51 6.62
N PHE A 307 -11.93 13.36 6.25
CA PHE A 307 -12.15 13.69 4.82
C PHE A 307 -11.08 14.64 4.24
N SER A 308 -10.57 15.60 5.03
CA SER A 308 -9.64 16.64 4.54
C SER A 308 -8.16 16.22 4.59
N VAL A 309 -7.71 15.59 5.68
CA VAL A 309 -6.31 15.22 5.93
C VAL A 309 -5.97 13.85 5.33
N ALA A 310 -6.94 12.93 5.18
CA ALA A 310 -6.64 11.60 4.63
C ALA A 310 -6.08 11.67 3.20
N HIS A 311 -6.63 12.55 2.35
CA HIS A 311 -6.14 12.72 0.97
C HIS A 311 -4.69 13.23 0.95
N LEU A 312 -4.39 14.25 1.75
CA LEU A 312 -3.04 14.81 1.87
C LEU A 312 -2.06 13.78 2.40
N ALA A 313 -2.46 13.02 3.42
CA ALA A 313 -1.59 12.04 4.03
C ALA A 313 -1.36 10.80 3.16
N LEU A 314 -2.36 10.36 2.39
CA LEU A 314 -2.19 9.33 1.35
C LEU A 314 -1.22 9.77 0.26
N TRP A 315 -1.35 11.03 -0.19
CA TRP A 315 -0.41 11.62 -1.15
C TRP A 315 1.02 11.70 -0.57
N LEU A 316 1.17 12.17 0.67
CA LEU A 316 2.46 12.25 1.36
C LEU A 316 3.10 10.87 1.57
N MET A 317 2.31 9.84 1.86
CA MET A 317 2.82 8.47 1.97
C MET A 317 3.38 7.95 0.65
N ALA A 318 2.72 8.26 -0.47
CA ALA A 318 3.16 7.81 -1.79
C ALA A 318 4.35 8.63 -2.32
N ALA A 319 4.27 9.95 -2.23
CA ALA A 319 5.28 10.85 -2.80
C ALA A 319 6.50 11.05 -1.90
N HIS A 320 6.32 11.07 -0.59
CA HIS A 320 7.34 11.49 0.37
C HIS A 320 7.38 10.63 1.66
N PRO A 321 7.54 9.30 1.57
CA PRO A 321 7.49 8.41 2.72
C PRO A 321 8.56 8.71 3.78
N LEU A 322 9.80 9.05 3.39
CA LEU A 322 10.87 9.39 4.34
C LEU A 322 10.53 10.64 5.18
N LEU A 323 9.95 11.65 4.54
CA LEU A 323 9.58 12.91 5.17
C LEU A 323 8.43 12.71 6.15
N LEU A 324 7.46 11.88 5.78
CA LEU A 324 6.31 11.54 6.60
C LEU A 324 6.71 10.71 7.83
N ASP A 325 7.55 9.68 7.64
CA ASP A 325 8.12 8.90 8.74
C ASP A 325 8.89 9.80 9.70
N GLY A 326 9.66 10.77 9.18
CA GLY A 326 10.37 11.76 9.98
C GLY A 326 9.40 12.59 10.84
N PHE A 327 8.35 13.11 10.23
CA PHE A 327 7.32 13.86 10.94
C PHE A 327 6.70 13.07 12.10
N PHE A 328 6.28 11.81 11.84
CA PHE A 328 5.67 10.96 12.87
C PHE A 328 6.66 10.50 13.93
N PHE A 329 7.90 10.20 13.55
CA PHE A 329 8.96 9.89 14.51
C PHE A 329 9.14 11.04 15.51
N GLY A 330 9.22 12.28 15.02
CA GLY A 330 9.29 13.47 15.87
C GLY A 330 8.09 13.63 16.81
N LEU A 331 6.88 13.44 16.28
CA LEU A 331 5.63 13.48 17.04
C LEU A 331 5.63 12.44 18.18
N VAL A 332 5.93 11.17 17.87
CA VAL A 332 5.90 10.07 18.85
C VAL A 332 7.04 10.20 19.86
N ALA A 333 8.23 10.60 19.44
CA ALA A 333 9.37 10.81 20.34
C ALA A 333 9.11 11.94 21.33
N ALA A 334 8.58 13.08 20.88
CA ALA A 334 8.19 14.17 21.77
C ALA A 334 7.05 13.76 22.71
N SER A 335 6.11 12.95 22.24
CA SER A 335 5.03 12.40 23.07
C SER A 335 5.58 11.53 24.20
N ALA A 336 6.57 10.68 23.91
CA ALA A 336 7.26 9.88 24.93
C ALA A 336 7.93 10.76 26.00
N LEU A 337 8.56 11.87 25.59
CA LEU A 337 9.17 12.83 26.52
C LEU A 337 8.12 13.49 27.43
N VAL A 338 6.99 13.93 26.87
CA VAL A 338 5.90 14.54 27.64
C VAL A 338 5.31 13.55 28.65
N VAL A 339 5.02 12.32 28.23
CA VAL A 339 4.49 11.25 29.11
C VAL A 339 5.50 10.89 30.20
N GLY A 340 6.78 10.82 29.84
CA GLY A 340 7.86 10.54 30.79
C GLY A 340 8.01 11.61 31.86
N GLN A 341 7.79 12.88 31.51
CA GLN A 341 7.83 14.01 32.46
C GLN A 341 6.63 14.03 33.41
N ALA A 342 5.46 13.54 32.97
CA ALA A 342 4.26 13.45 33.80
C ALA A 342 4.33 12.35 34.88
N SER A 343 5.32 11.46 34.81
CA SER A 343 5.45 10.33 35.73
C SER A 343 6.06 10.73 37.08
N VAL A 344 5.26 10.69 38.14
CA VAL A 344 5.69 11.05 39.51
C VAL A 344 6.54 9.93 40.14
N GLY A 345 7.84 10.19 40.29
CA GLY A 345 8.78 9.41 41.11
C GLY A 345 9.32 8.13 40.46
N TRP A 346 10.61 8.14 40.10
CA TRP A 346 11.32 6.97 39.61
C TRP A 346 11.57 5.99 40.76
N LYS A 347 10.93 4.83 40.68
CA LYS A 347 11.18 3.69 41.56
C LYS A 347 11.59 2.52 40.69
N LEU A 348 12.56 1.72 41.16
CA LEU A 348 13.16 0.65 40.34
C LEU A 348 12.13 -0.40 39.87
N TRP A 349 11.06 -0.63 40.66
CA TRP A 349 9.98 -1.53 40.30
C TRP A 349 9.08 -1.03 39.15
N TYR A 350 9.14 0.25 38.79
CA TYR A 350 8.47 0.76 37.58
C TYR A 350 9.24 0.47 36.28
N LEU A 351 10.46 -0.05 36.38
CA LEU A 351 11.21 -0.52 35.22
C LEU A 351 10.55 -1.77 34.59
N LEU A 352 9.91 -2.62 35.41
CA LEU A 352 9.20 -3.82 34.95
C LEU A 352 8.05 -3.49 33.99
N PRO A 353 7.05 -2.63 34.35
CA PRO A 353 5.99 -2.27 33.43
C PRO A 353 6.51 -1.53 32.18
N LEU A 354 7.56 -0.70 32.31
CA LEU A 354 8.19 -0.05 31.16
C LEU A 354 8.80 -1.05 30.18
N LEU A 355 9.60 -2.01 30.68
CA LEU A 355 10.16 -3.07 29.84
C LEU A 355 9.08 -3.97 29.25
N ALA A 356 8.01 -4.24 30.00
CA ALA A 356 6.86 -4.98 29.48
C ALA A 356 6.18 -4.24 28.32
N GLY A 357 5.98 -2.92 28.43
CA GLY A 357 5.47 -2.09 27.35
C GLY A 357 6.36 -2.12 26.10
N LEU A 358 7.68 -1.98 26.30
CA LEU A 358 8.68 -2.04 25.22
C LEU A 358 8.63 -3.39 24.49
N LEU A 359 8.62 -4.49 25.25
CA LEU A 359 8.56 -5.84 24.71
C LEU A 359 7.25 -6.08 23.95
N LEU A 360 6.12 -5.62 24.50
CA LEU A 360 4.83 -5.73 23.85
C LEU A 360 4.81 -4.99 22.51
N ALA A 361 5.35 -3.77 22.43
CA ALA A 361 5.38 -3.01 21.18
C ALA A 361 6.17 -3.72 20.07
N GLN A 362 7.27 -4.39 20.41
CA GLN A 362 8.10 -5.11 19.45
C GLN A 362 7.53 -6.47 19.04
N THR A 363 6.93 -7.21 19.99
CA THR A 363 6.46 -8.58 19.75
C THR A 363 5.04 -8.65 19.19
N LEU A 364 4.17 -7.71 19.58
CA LEU A 364 2.75 -7.72 19.24
C LEU A 364 2.50 -7.80 17.72
N PRO A 365 3.15 -6.99 16.85
CA PRO A 365 2.95 -7.09 15.40
C PRO A 365 3.28 -8.48 14.83
N GLY A 366 4.33 -9.14 15.33
CA GLY A 366 4.74 -10.47 14.90
C GLY A 366 3.80 -11.59 15.35
N MET A 367 2.98 -11.36 16.38
CA MET A 367 1.96 -12.31 16.85
C MET A 367 0.64 -12.17 16.10
N MET A 368 0.41 -11.07 15.37
CA MET A 368 -0.86 -10.80 14.70
C MET A 368 -1.25 -11.82 13.60
N PRO A 369 -0.32 -12.36 12.79
CA PRO A 369 -0.66 -13.44 11.85
C PRO A 369 -1.23 -14.70 12.51
N LEU A 370 -1.01 -14.92 13.83
CA LEU A 370 -1.61 -16.03 14.56
C LEU A 370 -3.14 -15.94 14.64
N VAL A 371 -3.72 -14.74 14.52
CA VAL A 371 -5.17 -14.55 14.48
C VAL A 371 -5.79 -15.27 13.27
N LEU A 372 -5.05 -15.36 12.16
CA LEU A 372 -5.51 -16.08 10.96
C LEU A 372 -5.68 -17.58 11.18
N LEU A 373 -5.05 -18.16 12.22
CA LEU A 373 -5.18 -19.58 12.57
C LEU A 373 -6.50 -19.94 13.24
N LEU A 374 -7.36 -18.96 13.56
CA LEU A 374 -8.69 -19.21 14.12
C LEU A 374 -9.59 -20.02 13.16
N GLY A 375 -9.22 -20.14 11.87
CA GLY A 375 -9.85 -21.03 10.89
C GLY A 375 -11.25 -20.61 10.43
N ASN A 376 -11.86 -19.64 11.09
CA ASN A 376 -13.17 -19.08 10.75
C ASN A 376 -13.02 -17.61 10.35
N GLU A 377 -13.25 -17.32 9.07
CA GLU A 377 -13.13 -15.99 8.47
C GLU A 377 -13.95 -14.93 9.23
N ALA A 378 -15.14 -15.29 9.71
CA ALA A 378 -15.98 -14.35 10.42
C ALA A 378 -15.39 -13.98 11.79
N LEU A 379 -14.85 -14.97 12.51
CA LEU A 379 -14.15 -14.72 13.77
C LEU A 379 -12.87 -13.90 13.57
N VAL A 380 -12.12 -14.17 12.50
CA VAL A 380 -10.90 -13.43 12.15
C VAL A 380 -11.21 -11.95 11.95
N ILE A 381 -12.21 -11.61 11.14
CA ILE A 381 -12.62 -10.22 10.87
C ILE A 381 -13.11 -9.53 12.16
N MET A 382 -13.89 -10.23 12.98
CA MET A 382 -14.37 -9.68 14.26
C MET A 382 -13.23 -9.43 15.25
N VAL A 383 -12.30 -10.37 15.39
CA VAL A 383 -11.11 -10.21 16.26
C VAL A 383 -10.20 -9.10 15.75
N ALA A 384 -10.02 -8.99 14.43
CA ALA A 384 -9.26 -7.92 13.82
C ALA A 384 -9.87 -6.55 14.11
N GLY A 385 -11.19 -6.40 14.03
CA GLY A 385 -11.90 -5.17 14.42
C GLY A 385 -11.71 -4.83 15.89
N CYS A 386 -11.74 -5.83 16.77
CA CYS A 386 -11.49 -5.69 18.21
C CYS A 386 -10.06 -5.19 18.50
N ILE A 387 -9.06 -5.76 17.84
CA ILE A 387 -7.65 -5.37 17.98
C ILE A 387 -7.42 -3.98 17.40
N ALA A 388 -7.93 -3.69 16.20
CA ALA A 388 -7.73 -2.42 15.51
C ALA A 388 -8.25 -1.23 16.32
N ILE A 389 -9.46 -1.33 16.88
CA ILE A 389 -10.03 -0.24 17.70
C ILE A 389 -9.30 -0.11 19.06
N SER A 390 -8.86 -1.22 19.65
CA SER A 390 -8.11 -1.22 20.91
C SER A 390 -6.75 -0.55 20.72
N ALA A 391 -6.11 -0.82 19.58
CA ALA A 391 -4.87 -0.18 19.16
C ALA A 391 -5.05 1.33 18.90
N MET A 392 -6.17 1.74 18.30
CA MET A 392 -6.48 3.18 18.13
C MET A 392 -6.61 3.94 19.46
N LEU A 393 -6.98 3.25 20.55
CA LEU A 393 -7.02 3.84 21.88
C LEU A 393 -5.65 3.90 22.56
N LEU A 394 -4.71 3.02 22.18
CA LEU A 394 -3.35 3.01 22.72
C LEU A 394 -2.51 4.12 22.05
N PRO A 395 -1.85 4.99 22.84
CA PRO A 395 -0.87 5.92 22.31
C PRO A 395 0.26 5.15 21.59
N GLY A 396 0.64 5.63 20.41
CA GLY A 396 1.81 5.12 19.68
C GLY A 396 1.58 3.88 18.80
N VAL A 397 0.36 3.28 18.74
CA VAL A 397 0.07 2.19 17.81
C VAL A 397 -1.08 2.53 16.88
N SER A 398 -0.86 2.25 15.58
CA SER A 398 -1.89 2.44 14.56
C SER A 398 -2.72 1.17 14.39
N GLY A 399 -4.04 1.29 14.56
CA GLY A 399 -4.98 0.21 14.25
C GLY A 399 -4.90 -0.23 12.78
N SER A 400 -4.62 0.69 11.85
CA SER A 400 -4.49 0.37 10.43
C SER A 400 -3.20 -0.38 10.10
N PHE A 401 -2.12 -0.07 10.81
CA PHE A 401 -0.86 -0.81 10.70
C PHE A 401 -1.03 -2.26 11.17
N LEU A 402 -1.76 -2.49 12.25
CA LEU A 402 -2.05 -3.85 12.70
C LEU A 402 -2.94 -4.63 11.71
N LEU A 403 -3.89 -3.96 11.05
CA LEU A 403 -4.69 -4.60 9.99
C LEU A 403 -3.84 -4.97 8.76
N LEU A 404 -2.84 -4.16 8.44
CA LEU A 404 -1.85 -4.46 7.41
C LEU A 404 -0.98 -5.66 7.80
N THR A 405 -0.50 -5.73 9.06
CA THR A 405 0.31 -6.88 9.50
C THR A 405 -0.49 -8.18 9.59
N MET A 406 -1.80 -8.10 9.81
CA MET A 406 -2.72 -9.24 9.70
C MET A 406 -3.07 -9.63 8.25
N GLY A 407 -2.73 -8.79 7.27
CA GLY A 407 -3.15 -8.98 5.88
C GLY A 407 -4.66 -8.82 5.66
N LEU A 408 -5.37 -8.14 6.56
CA LEU A 408 -6.82 -7.92 6.47
C LEU A 408 -7.19 -6.52 5.98
N TYR A 409 -6.21 -5.63 5.85
CA TYR A 409 -6.44 -4.26 5.38
C TYR A 409 -7.12 -4.24 4.00
N GLY A 410 -6.60 -5.01 3.05
CA GLY A 410 -7.20 -5.13 1.71
C GLY A 410 -8.64 -5.63 1.74
N THR A 411 -8.92 -6.67 2.54
CA THR A 411 -10.27 -7.24 2.72
C THR A 411 -11.26 -6.22 3.31
N ILE A 412 -10.88 -5.49 4.36
CA ILE A 412 -11.74 -4.46 4.97
C ILE A 412 -11.96 -3.28 4.03
N MET A 413 -10.91 -2.81 3.35
CA MET A 413 -11.03 -1.72 2.38
C MET A 413 -11.83 -2.12 1.15
N GLY A 414 -11.66 -3.36 0.68
CA GLY A 414 -12.46 -3.95 -0.38
C GLY A 414 -13.95 -3.96 -0.02
N ALA A 415 -14.29 -4.42 1.19
CA ALA A 415 -15.66 -4.43 1.70
C ALA A 415 -16.27 -3.03 1.79
N ILE A 416 -15.51 -2.03 2.26
CA ILE A 416 -15.97 -0.63 2.30
C ILE A 416 -16.26 -0.11 0.88
N ARG A 417 -15.38 -0.40 -0.09
CA ARG A 417 -15.54 0.03 -1.49
C ARG A 417 -16.69 -0.66 -2.20
N SER A 418 -16.88 -1.96 -1.97
CA SER A 418 -17.96 -2.74 -2.57
C SER A 418 -19.28 -2.61 -1.81
N LEU A 419 -19.29 -1.88 -0.68
CA LEU A 419 -20.43 -1.80 0.25
C LEU A 419 -20.90 -3.20 0.72
N ASP A 420 -19.96 -4.11 0.94
CA ASP A 420 -20.24 -5.42 1.53
C ASP A 420 -20.62 -5.26 3.01
N LEU A 421 -21.93 -5.13 3.23
CA LEU A 421 -22.50 -4.96 4.56
C LEU A 421 -22.18 -6.13 5.49
N GLY A 422 -21.93 -7.34 4.97
CA GLY A 422 -21.61 -8.50 5.79
C GLY A 422 -20.29 -8.32 6.54
N ILE A 423 -19.22 -8.03 5.79
CA ILE A 423 -17.89 -7.80 6.35
C ILE A 423 -17.87 -6.52 7.21
N ILE A 424 -18.52 -5.43 6.75
CA ILE A 424 -18.57 -4.16 7.48
C ILE A 424 -19.25 -4.32 8.85
N VAL A 425 -20.41 -4.98 8.89
CA VAL A 425 -21.14 -5.19 10.15
C VAL A 425 -20.34 -6.08 11.09
N LEU A 426 -19.74 -7.14 10.58
CA LEU A 426 -18.92 -8.06 11.37
C LEU A 426 -17.67 -7.40 11.96
N PHE A 427 -16.95 -6.62 11.16
CA PHE A 427 -15.83 -5.81 11.61
C PHE A 427 -16.29 -4.78 12.65
N GLY A 428 -17.40 -4.09 12.37
CA GLY A 428 -18.00 -3.10 13.27
C GLY A 428 -18.42 -3.70 14.62
N MET A 429 -18.99 -4.91 14.64
CA MET A 429 -19.28 -5.64 15.89
C MET A 429 -18.00 -5.92 16.67
N GLY A 430 -16.93 -6.33 15.98
CA GLY A 430 -15.59 -6.46 16.55
C GLY A 430 -15.11 -5.17 17.21
N CYS A 431 -15.24 -4.03 16.52
CA CYS A 431 -14.89 -2.73 17.07
C CYS A 431 -15.73 -2.35 18.29
N VAL A 432 -17.05 -2.60 18.29
CA VAL A 432 -17.90 -2.30 19.46
C VAL A 432 -17.48 -3.13 20.67
N VAL A 433 -17.25 -4.43 20.49
CA VAL A 433 -16.81 -5.34 21.55
C VAL A 433 -15.42 -4.94 22.07
N GLY A 434 -14.47 -4.70 21.17
CA GLY A 434 -13.11 -4.29 21.54
C GLY A 434 -13.08 -2.97 22.30
N LEU A 435 -13.81 -1.96 21.80
CA LEU A 435 -13.95 -0.67 22.44
C LEU A 435 -14.53 -0.80 23.86
N ALA A 436 -15.59 -1.60 24.03
CA ALA A 436 -16.23 -1.80 25.33
C ALA A 436 -15.33 -2.54 26.34
N LEU A 437 -14.62 -3.59 25.91
CA LEU A 437 -13.72 -4.36 26.78
C LEU A 437 -12.46 -3.56 27.14
N PHE A 438 -11.81 -3.00 26.13
CA PHE A 438 -10.53 -2.33 26.30
C PHE A 438 -10.65 -1.01 27.06
N SER A 439 -11.68 -0.19 26.77
CA SER A 439 -11.91 1.06 27.52
C SER A 439 -12.13 0.80 29.02
N ARG A 440 -12.82 -0.29 29.38
CA ARG A 440 -13.04 -0.69 30.79
C ARG A 440 -11.75 -1.17 31.44
N LEU A 441 -10.98 -2.02 30.76
CA LEU A 441 -9.69 -2.51 31.23
C LEU A 441 -8.73 -1.35 31.48
N LEU A 442 -8.59 -0.47 30.49
CA LEU A 442 -7.67 0.66 30.56
C LEU A 442 -8.11 1.67 31.63
N SER A 443 -9.40 2.00 31.71
CA SER A 443 -9.95 2.84 32.79
C SER A 443 -9.71 2.23 34.18
N TRP A 444 -9.77 0.91 34.32
CA TRP A 444 -9.46 0.23 35.58
C TRP A 444 -7.96 0.30 35.91
N LEU A 445 -7.09 0.06 34.92
CA LEU A 445 -5.64 0.16 35.07
C LEU A 445 -5.19 1.58 35.46
N LEU A 446 -5.73 2.60 34.78
CA LEU A 446 -5.44 4.01 35.08
C LEU A 446 -5.90 4.41 36.47
N ARG A 447 -7.07 3.92 36.94
CA ARG A 447 -7.58 4.24 38.29
C ARG A 447 -6.84 3.51 39.41
N ARG A 448 -6.50 2.23 39.24
CA ARG A 448 -5.89 1.41 40.31
C ARG A 448 -4.36 1.45 40.30
N HIS A 449 -3.76 1.56 39.13
CA HIS A 449 -2.32 1.44 38.90
C HIS A 449 -1.82 2.54 37.96
N HIS A 450 -2.22 3.80 38.22
CA HIS A 450 -1.91 4.96 37.35
C HIS A 450 -0.44 5.01 36.93
N THR A 451 0.49 5.08 37.88
CA THR A 451 1.93 5.20 37.59
C THR A 451 2.49 4.00 36.82
N SER A 452 2.11 2.77 37.19
CA SER A 452 2.56 1.57 36.46
C SER A 452 2.01 1.53 35.04
N THR A 453 0.77 1.96 34.84
CA THR A 453 0.14 2.02 33.51
C THR A 453 0.79 3.09 32.64
N MET A 454 1.11 4.26 33.20
CA MET A 454 1.87 5.30 32.49
C MET A 454 3.25 4.81 32.05
N GLN A 455 3.94 4.04 32.90
CA GLN A 455 5.26 3.49 32.58
C GLN A 455 5.17 2.41 31.50
N LEU A 456 4.12 1.58 31.52
CA LEU A 456 3.84 0.63 30.45
C LEU A 456 3.52 1.33 29.13
N LEU A 457 2.69 2.38 29.15
CA LEU A 457 2.39 3.18 27.97
C LEU A 457 3.64 3.88 27.44
N LEU A 458 4.49 4.44 28.31
CA LEU A 458 5.77 5.05 27.93
C LEU A 458 6.68 4.02 27.24
N GLY A 459 6.83 2.84 27.85
CA GLY A 459 7.61 1.75 27.26
C GLY A 459 7.07 1.34 25.88
N PHE A 460 5.76 1.30 25.74
CA PHE A 460 5.09 0.96 24.48
C PHE A 460 5.29 2.04 23.39
N ILE A 461 5.13 3.32 23.74
CA ILE A 461 5.40 4.47 22.83
C ILE A 461 6.87 4.43 22.38
N VAL A 462 7.81 4.29 23.30
CA VAL A 462 9.25 4.19 22.99
C VAL A 462 9.53 2.95 22.12
N GLY A 463 8.91 1.82 22.42
CA GLY A 463 9.06 0.57 21.67
C GLY A 463 8.51 0.63 20.24
N SER A 464 7.60 1.56 19.96
CA SER A 464 7.07 1.80 18.61
C SER A 464 7.97 2.69 17.74
N LEU A 465 8.90 3.45 18.32
CA LEU A 465 9.78 4.37 17.57
C LEU A 465 10.60 3.73 16.45
N PRO A 466 11.17 2.51 16.60
CA PRO A 466 11.87 1.85 15.51
C PRO A 466 10.96 1.62 14.29
N VAL A 467 9.66 1.40 14.50
CA VAL A 467 8.65 1.26 13.43
C VAL A 467 8.38 2.58 12.71
N LEU A 468 8.90 3.72 13.18
CA LEU A 468 8.77 5.02 12.54
C LEU A 468 10.13 5.57 12.07
N TRP A 469 11.21 4.79 12.16
CA TRP A 469 12.53 5.23 11.74
C TRP A 469 12.60 5.43 10.22
N PRO A 470 12.91 6.65 9.71
CA PRO A 470 12.78 6.91 8.26
C PRO A 470 13.77 6.13 7.39
N TRP A 471 14.98 5.92 7.88
CA TRP A 471 16.05 5.24 7.14
C TRP A 471 16.09 3.76 7.50
N ARG A 472 15.19 2.99 6.88
CA ARG A 472 15.09 1.55 7.10
C ARG A 472 15.14 0.78 5.77
N GLU A 473 15.64 -0.44 5.83
CA GLU A 473 15.62 -1.39 4.72
C GLU A 473 14.76 -2.59 5.11
N LEU A 474 13.89 -3.04 4.21
CA LEU A 474 13.04 -4.21 4.40
C LEU A 474 13.83 -5.49 4.05
N LEU A 475 14.26 -6.25 5.05
CA LEU A 475 15.06 -7.46 4.87
C LEU A 475 14.21 -8.69 4.54
N ARG A 476 13.06 -8.81 5.21
CA ARG A 476 12.15 -9.95 5.05
C ARG A 476 10.73 -9.45 4.94
N TYR A 477 10.00 -10.01 3.99
CA TYR A 477 8.58 -9.75 3.79
C TYR A 477 7.85 -11.07 3.60
N GLN A 478 6.59 -11.10 3.99
CA GLN A 478 5.66 -12.18 3.68
C GLN A 478 4.63 -11.65 2.69
N MET A 479 4.31 -12.44 1.68
CA MET A 479 3.20 -12.12 0.80
C MET A 479 1.90 -12.51 1.52
N GLY A 480 1.05 -11.52 1.77
CA GLY A 480 -0.31 -11.73 2.28
C GLY A 480 -1.22 -12.40 1.23
N PRO A 481 -2.43 -12.82 1.62
CA PRO A 481 -3.36 -13.57 0.76
C PRO A 481 -3.73 -12.85 -0.56
N GLU A 482 -3.74 -11.51 -0.54
CA GLU A 482 -4.06 -10.63 -1.67
C GLU A 482 -2.81 -10.07 -2.38
N GLY A 483 -1.62 -10.65 -2.15
CA GLY A 483 -0.37 -10.19 -2.80
C GLY A 483 0.25 -8.93 -2.19
N GLN A 484 -0.26 -8.46 -1.05
CA GLN A 484 0.32 -7.37 -0.26
C GLN A 484 1.62 -7.80 0.44
N MET A 485 2.68 -7.00 0.33
CA MET A 485 3.94 -7.23 1.05
C MET A 485 3.77 -6.84 2.52
N ILE A 486 3.71 -7.84 3.40
CA ILE A 486 3.69 -7.66 4.86
C ILE A 486 5.14 -7.63 5.35
N PRO A 487 5.64 -6.50 5.87
CA PRO A 487 7.03 -6.41 6.30
C PRO A 487 7.24 -7.20 7.60
N LEU A 488 8.21 -8.13 7.59
CA LEU A 488 8.52 -8.98 8.74
C LEU A 488 9.74 -8.47 9.52
N GLU A 489 10.76 -7.98 8.82
CA GLU A 489 12.03 -7.59 9.44
C GLU A 489 12.62 -6.37 8.75
N HIS A 490 12.99 -5.37 9.54
CA HIS A 490 13.65 -4.15 9.07
C HIS A 490 15.08 -4.07 9.60
N ARG A 491 16.00 -3.64 8.74
CA ARG A 491 17.32 -3.15 9.15
C ARG A 491 17.26 -1.65 9.32
N TYR A 492 17.69 -1.17 10.48
CA TYR A 492 17.82 0.27 10.73
C TYR A 492 19.16 0.76 10.20
N LEU A 493 19.12 1.77 9.34
CA LEU A 493 20.29 2.35 8.69
C LEU A 493 20.50 3.79 9.20
N LEU A 494 21.75 4.22 9.19
CA LEU A 494 22.06 5.64 9.28
C LEU A 494 21.79 6.30 7.91
N PRO A 495 21.55 7.62 7.85
CA PRO A 495 21.25 8.30 6.58
C PRO A 495 22.35 8.12 5.53
N ALA A 496 23.61 8.07 5.96
CA ALA A 496 24.75 7.84 5.08
C ALA A 496 24.71 6.43 4.48
N ASP A 497 24.47 5.41 5.31
CA ASP A 497 24.37 4.02 4.87
C ASP A 497 23.14 3.81 3.98
N TYR A 498 22.03 4.47 4.29
CA TYR A 498 20.81 4.45 3.49
C TYR A 498 21.06 4.99 2.08
N ALA A 499 21.71 6.14 1.94
CA ALA A 499 22.03 6.73 0.64
C ALA A 499 22.98 5.84 -0.18
N VAL A 500 23.94 5.19 0.49
CA VAL A 500 24.89 4.28 -0.16
C VAL A 500 24.21 2.97 -0.60
N LEU A 501 23.31 2.41 0.21
CA LEU A 501 22.66 1.13 -0.05
C LEU A 501 21.49 1.23 -1.04
N THR A 502 20.68 2.29 -0.93
CA THR A 502 19.49 2.47 -1.79
C THR A 502 19.81 3.20 -3.09
N GLY A 503 20.90 3.97 -3.13
CA GLY A 503 21.21 4.88 -4.24
C GLY A 503 20.36 6.17 -4.24
N ASP A 504 19.37 6.27 -3.35
CA ASP A 504 18.47 7.41 -3.23
C ASP A 504 18.98 8.46 -2.24
N SER A 505 18.57 9.71 -2.44
CA SER A 505 18.84 10.77 -1.46
C SER A 505 18.18 10.46 -0.13
N ALA A 506 18.97 10.39 0.94
CA ALA A 506 18.46 10.23 2.30
C ALA A 506 17.65 11.45 2.81
N GLN A 507 17.58 12.55 2.04
CA GLN A 507 16.81 13.77 2.34
C GLN A 507 17.00 14.28 3.78
N VAL A 508 18.22 14.16 4.31
CA VAL A 508 18.52 14.33 5.74
C VAL A 508 17.99 15.63 6.30
N ALA A 509 18.23 16.74 5.61
CA ALA A 509 17.76 18.05 6.05
C ALA A 509 16.23 18.13 6.12
N GLY A 510 15.51 17.59 5.14
CA GLY A 510 14.05 17.58 5.11
C GLY A 510 13.45 16.71 6.22
N VAL A 511 13.98 15.49 6.37
CA VAL A 511 13.55 14.54 7.40
C VAL A 511 13.76 15.13 8.80
N VAL A 512 14.95 15.67 9.09
CA VAL A 512 15.26 16.26 10.40
C VAL A 512 14.40 17.50 10.67
N THR A 513 14.14 18.33 9.66
CA THR A 513 13.26 19.50 9.81
C THR A 513 11.84 19.07 10.17
N LEU A 514 11.30 18.04 9.51
CA LEU A 514 9.96 17.54 9.81
C LEU A 514 9.89 16.78 11.14
N MET A 515 10.94 16.05 11.52
CA MET A 515 11.07 15.50 12.88
C MET A 515 10.98 16.61 13.92
N ALA A 516 11.73 17.70 13.73
CA ALA A 516 11.70 18.84 14.64
C ALA A 516 10.33 19.53 14.65
N LEU A 517 9.67 19.67 13.49
CA LEU A 517 8.32 20.24 13.38
C LEU A 517 7.29 19.38 14.12
N GLY A 518 7.30 18.06 13.92
CA GLY A 518 6.42 17.13 14.62
C GLY A 518 6.61 17.18 16.14
N ALA A 519 7.87 17.22 16.59
CA ALA A 519 8.20 17.39 18.00
C ALA A 519 7.73 18.74 18.56
N LEU A 520 7.92 19.82 17.80
CA LEU A 520 7.50 21.18 18.18
C LEU A 520 5.98 21.26 18.36
N ILE A 521 5.20 20.64 17.47
CA ILE A 521 3.73 20.59 17.59
C ILE A 521 3.33 19.98 18.94
N VAL A 522 3.93 18.86 19.34
CA VAL A 522 3.63 18.22 20.63
C VAL A 522 3.97 19.13 21.80
N VAL A 523 5.15 19.76 21.77
CA VAL A 523 5.58 20.68 22.85
C VAL A 523 4.65 21.89 22.95
N LEU A 524 4.23 22.45 21.80
CA LEU A 524 3.29 23.58 21.77
C LEU A 524 1.90 23.19 22.30
N LEU A 525 1.39 22.02 21.91
CA LEU A 525 0.11 21.51 22.40
C LEU A 525 0.15 21.27 23.91
N ASN A 526 1.20 20.65 24.43
CA ASN A 526 1.37 20.44 25.86
C ASN A 526 1.39 21.76 26.65
N ARG A 527 2.14 22.76 26.16
CA ARG A 527 2.17 24.11 26.76
C ARG A 527 0.81 24.82 26.72
N HIS A 528 -0.01 24.55 25.71
CA HIS A 528 -1.36 25.13 25.62
C HIS A 528 -2.36 24.44 26.55
N ALA A 529 -2.21 23.12 26.75
CA ALA A 529 -3.02 22.36 27.70
C ALA A 529 -2.78 22.83 29.14
N ASP A 530 -1.52 23.06 29.54
CA ASP A 530 -1.14 23.59 30.87
C ASP A 530 -1.70 25.00 31.15
N ARG A 531 -2.04 25.76 30.10
CA ARG A 531 -2.55 27.14 30.22
C ARG A 531 -4.07 27.23 30.36
N ARG A 532 -4.82 26.14 30.16
CA ARG A 532 -6.27 26.16 30.41
C ARG A 532 -6.51 26.15 31.93
N PRO A 533 -7.13 27.18 32.51
CA PRO A 533 -7.56 27.11 33.91
C PRO A 533 -8.52 25.93 34.05
N THR A 534 -8.23 25.06 35.01
CA THR A 534 -9.09 23.93 35.37
C THR A 534 -10.33 24.50 36.08
N ASP A 535 -11.35 24.84 35.30
CA ASP A 535 -12.65 25.33 35.81
C ASP A 535 -13.51 24.24 36.48
N THR A 536 -12.92 23.08 36.79
CA THR A 536 -13.57 21.93 37.45
C THR A 536 -12.97 21.63 38.84
N LYS A 537 -12.63 22.67 39.60
CA LYS A 537 -12.42 22.61 41.07
C LYS A 537 -13.42 23.44 41.87
N LEU A 538 -14.65 23.58 41.39
CA LEU A 538 -15.80 24.05 42.18
C LEU A 538 -16.84 22.93 42.24
N GLY A 539 -16.75 22.07 43.25
CA GLY A 539 -17.73 21.00 43.47
C GLY A 539 -17.34 19.90 44.46
N ALA A 540 -16.10 19.86 44.97
CA ALA A 540 -15.67 18.85 45.95
C ALA A 540 -15.38 19.42 47.35
N GLU A 541 -15.95 20.58 47.67
CA GLU A 541 -16.07 21.09 49.04
C GLU A 541 -17.47 21.70 49.22
N LYS A 542 -18.46 20.82 49.43
CA LYS A 542 -19.57 21.00 50.39
C LYS A 542 -20.53 19.82 50.28
N GLU A 543 -20.76 19.22 51.46
CA GLU A 543 -21.64 18.11 51.84
C GLU A 543 -21.12 16.68 51.62
#